data_AF-A0A8J7EVP1-F1
#
_entry.id   AF-A0A8J7EVP1-F1
#
_cell.length_a   1.000
_cell.length_b   1.000
_cell.length_c   1.000
_cell.angle_alpha   90.00
_cell.angle_beta   90.00
_cell.angle_gamma   90.00
#
_symmetry.space_group_name_H-M   'P 1'
#
loop_
_entity.id
_entity.type
_entity.pdbx_description
1 polymer ?
#
loop_
_entity_poly.entity_id
_entity_poly.type
_entity_poly.pdbx_seq_one_letter_code
_entity_poly.pdbx_strand_id
1 'polypeptide(L)'
;MNSSLALIATSLATFLQIYFVLLIIRILLSWFPTINWMNPPFNILSQLTDPYLNIFRSFIPPLGGIDFSPMLAIFLLQFISSAFMQAAQRVAFAGY
;
A
#
# COMPACT_ATOMS: atom_id res chain seq x y z
N MET A 1 25.71 3.84 14.29
CA MET A 1 25.38 3.40 12.91
C MET A 1 24.11 2.54 12.87
N ASN A 2 23.89 1.65 13.85
CA ASN A 2 22.68 0.81 13.89
C ASN A 2 21.39 1.63 14.13
N SER A 3 21.46 2.72 14.90
CA SER A 3 20.31 3.60 15.18
C SER A 3 19.80 4.34 13.93
N SER A 4 20.70 4.79 13.05
CA SER A 4 20.31 5.43 11.79
C SER A 4 19.64 4.44 10.83
N LEU A 5 20.12 3.19 10.79
CA LEU A 5 19.49 2.12 10.00
C LEU A 5 18.09 1.78 10.53
N ALA A 6 17.92 1.74 11.86
CA ALA A 6 16.62 1.51 12.48
C ALA A 6 15.62 2.64 12.18
N LEU A 7 16.06 3.90 12.17
CA LEU A 7 15.21 5.04 11.81
C LEU A 7 14.75 4.97 10.35
N ILE A 8 15.65 4.63 9.42
CA ILE A 8 15.32 4.46 8.00
C ILE A 8 14.33 3.31 7.79
N ALA A 9 14.56 2.17 8.46
CA ALA A 9 13.68 1.02 8.35
C ALA A 9 12.28 1.32 8.92
N THR A 10 12.21 2.05 10.03
CA THR A 10 10.94 2.43 10.66
C THR A 10 10.17 3.46 9.83
N SER A 11 10.85 4.48 9.27
CA SER A 11 10.18 5.46 8.41
C SER A 11 9.62 4.84 7.14
N LEU A 12 10.34 3.90 6.53
CA LEU A 12 9.87 3.13 5.39
C LEU A 12 8.66 2.26 5.75
N ALA A 13 8.70 1.57 6.89
CA ALA A 13 7.58 0.76 7.36
C ALA A 13 6.31 1.61 7.56
N THR A 14 6.44 2.78 8.20
CA THR A 14 5.34 3.73 8.40
C THR A 14 4.79 4.24 7.07
N PHE A 15 5.66 4.57 6.10
CA PHE A 15 5.24 4.99 4.77
C PHE A 15 4.40 3.90 4.07
N LEU A 16 4.86 2.64 4.09
CA LEU A 16 4.12 1.52 3.52
C LEU A 16 2.75 1.32 4.20
N GLN A 17 2.66 1.56 5.50
CA GLN A 17 1.40 1.48 6.25
C GLN A 17 0.42 2.59 5.84
N ILE A 18 0.89 3.81 5.64
CA ILE A 18 0.06 4.92 5.12
C ILE A 18 -0.41 4.58 3.70
N TYR A 19 0.50 4.11 2.85
CA TYR A 19 0.16 3.69 1.48
C TYR A 19 -0.88 2.57 1.45
N PHE A 20 -0.78 1.61 2.37
CA PHE A 20 -1.77 0.55 2.55
C PHE A 20 -3.17 1.12 2.83
N VAL A 21 -3.27 2.10 3.74
CA VAL A 21 -4.56 2.75 4.04
C VAL A 21 -5.11 3.48 2.80
N LEU A 22 -4.26 4.16 2.02
CA LEU A 22 -4.67 4.81 0.77
C LEU A 22 -5.22 3.80 -0.24
N LEU A 23 -4.58 2.64 -0.39
CA LEU A 23 -5.09 1.56 -1.24
C LEU A 23 -6.45 1.07 -0.76
N ILE A 24 -6.62 0.81 0.54
CA ILE A 24 -7.93 0.40 1.11
C ILE A 24 -9.01 1.41 0.74
N ILE A 25 -8.74 2.71 0.93
CA ILE A 25 -9.69 3.77 0.56
C ILE A 25 -9.99 3.74 -0.95
N ARG A 26 -8.96 3.64 -1.81
CA ARG A 26 -9.11 3.58 -3.28
C ARG A 26 -10.02 2.44 -3.72
N ILE A 27 -9.92 1.29 -3.06
CA ILE A 27 -10.65 0.06 -3.38
C ILE A 27 -12.09 0.17 -2.89
N LEU A 28 -12.30 0.61 -1.64
CA LEU A 28 -13.64 0.82 -1.12
C LEU A 28 -14.39 1.86 -1.97
N LEU A 29 -13.72 2.94 -2.37
CA LEU A 29 -14.31 3.96 -3.25
C LEU A 29 -14.56 3.46 -4.67
N SER A 30 -13.82 2.46 -5.19
CA SER A 30 -14.07 1.92 -6.53
C SER A 30 -15.37 1.12 -6.61
N TRP A 31 -15.90 0.66 -5.47
CA TRP A 31 -17.20 -0.01 -5.41
C TRP A 31 -18.37 0.97 -5.54
N PHE A 32 -18.13 2.28 -5.43
CA PHE A 32 -19.14 3.31 -5.59
C PHE A 32 -19.08 3.90 -7.02
N PRO A 33 -20.00 3.55 -7.92
CA PRO A 33 -19.99 4.02 -9.30
C PRO A 33 -20.27 5.54 -9.44
N THR A 34 -20.71 6.19 -8.37
CA THR A 34 -20.99 7.64 -8.33
C THR A 34 -19.74 8.50 -8.15
N ILE A 35 -18.58 7.91 -7.82
CA ILE A 35 -17.35 8.64 -7.58
C ILE A 35 -16.73 9.11 -8.90
N ASN A 36 -16.52 10.43 -9.01
CA ASN A 36 -15.82 11.03 -10.14
C ASN A 36 -14.31 11.10 -9.88
N TRP A 37 -13.57 10.17 -10.48
CA TRP A 37 -12.11 10.06 -10.38
C TRP A 37 -11.31 11.20 -11.04
N MET A 38 -11.97 12.09 -11.78
CA MET A 38 -11.32 13.26 -12.39
C MET A 38 -11.26 14.47 -11.45
N ASN A 39 -12.07 14.46 -10.38
CA ASN A 39 -12.15 15.59 -9.44
C ASN A 39 -11.27 15.36 -8.20
N PRO A 40 -10.66 16.41 -7.63
CA PRO A 40 -10.04 16.35 -6.32
C PRO A 40 -11.08 16.03 -5.23
N PRO A 41 -10.73 15.25 -4.18
CA PRO A 41 -9.43 14.65 -3.91
C PRO A 41 -9.19 13.29 -4.60
N PHE A 42 -10.17 12.75 -5.32
CA PHE A 42 -10.13 11.41 -5.89
C PHE A 42 -9.08 11.25 -7.00
N ASN A 43 -8.83 12.30 -7.78
CA ASN A 43 -7.81 12.28 -8.83
C ASN A 43 -6.38 12.16 -8.27
N ILE A 44 -6.12 12.70 -7.08
CA ILE A 44 -4.83 12.58 -6.39
C ILE A 44 -4.68 11.15 -5.88
N LEU A 45 -5.74 10.62 -5.26
CA LEU A 45 -5.75 9.25 -4.77
C LEU A 45 -5.50 8.24 -5.90
N SER A 46 -6.16 8.39 -7.04
CA SER A 46 -5.94 7.51 -8.20
C SER A 46 -4.52 7.65 -8.75
N GLN A 47 -3.97 8.85 -8.88
CA GLN A 47 -2.58 9.04 -9.32
C GLN A 47 -1.54 8.35 -8.42
N LEU A 48 -1.77 8.33 -7.09
CA LEU A 48 -0.87 7.68 -6.14
C LEU A 48 -1.00 6.15 -6.12
N THR A 49 -2.21 5.64 -6.35
CA THR A 49 -2.54 4.21 -6.15
C THR A 49 -2.58 3.40 -7.45
N ASP A 50 -2.98 4.01 -8.57
CA ASP A 50 -3.16 3.34 -9.85
C ASP A 50 -1.86 2.75 -10.43
N PRO A 51 -0.67 3.39 -10.35
CA PRO A 51 0.56 2.78 -10.83
C PRO A 51 0.86 1.42 -10.19
N TYR A 52 0.61 1.30 -8.88
CA TYR A 52 0.77 0.05 -8.15
C TYR A 52 -0.34 -0.95 -8.51
N LEU A 53 -1.61 -0.52 -8.49
CA LEU A 53 -2.74 -1.38 -8.83
C LEU A 53 -2.67 -1.92 -10.26
N ASN A 54 -2.19 -1.13 -11.22
CA ASN A 54 -2.06 -1.54 -12.63
C ASN A 54 -1.09 -2.71 -12.83
N ILE A 55 -0.06 -2.83 -11.97
CA ILE A 55 0.84 -3.98 -11.98
C ILE A 55 0.05 -5.26 -11.67
N PHE A 56 -0.87 -5.21 -10.70
CA PHE A 56 -1.68 -6.36 -10.28
C PHE A 56 -2.91 -6.60 -11.17
N ARG A 57 -3.49 -5.56 -11.76
CA ARG A 57 -4.59 -5.67 -12.75
C ARG A 57 -4.20 -6.47 -13.99
N SER A 58 -2.91 -6.50 -14.31
CA SER A 58 -2.39 -7.33 -15.41
C SER A 58 -2.50 -8.83 -15.13
N PHE A 59 -2.54 -9.24 -13.86
CA PHE A 59 -2.70 -10.65 -13.45
C PHE A 59 -4.15 -11.03 -13.21
N ILE A 60 -4.96 -10.11 -12.67
CA ILE A 60 -6.38 -10.35 -12.38
C ILE A 60 -7.19 -9.18 -12.96
N PRO A 61 -7.79 -9.33 -14.16
CA PRO A 61 -8.64 -8.30 -14.72
C PRO A 61 -9.88 -8.08 -13.83
N PRO A 62 -10.41 -6.85 -13.77
CA PRO A 62 -11.61 -6.55 -13.00
C PRO A 62 -12.81 -7.36 -13.52
N LEU A 63 -13.52 -8.04 -12.62
CA LEU A 63 -14.69 -8.85 -12.95
C LEU A 63 -15.96 -8.08 -12.62
N GLY A 64 -16.77 -7.76 -13.62
CA GLY A 64 -18.08 -7.12 -13.41
C GLY A 64 -18.03 -5.71 -12.82
N GLY A 65 -16.96 -4.95 -13.08
CA GLY A 65 -16.77 -3.59 -12.53
C GLY A 65 -16.26 -3.55 -11.09
N ILE A 66 -16.14 -4.70 -10.42
CA ILE A 66 -15.55 -4.84 -9.09
C ILE A 66 -14.10 -5.32 -9.26
N ASP A 67 -13.18 -4.50 -8.79
CA ASP A 67 -11.75 -4.80 -8.85
C ASP A 67 -11.36 -5.71 -7.67
N PHE A 68 -11.12 -7.00 -7.93
CA PHE A 68 -10.64 -7.98 -6.94
C PHE A 68 -9.11 -8.14 -6.91
N SER A 69 -8.41 -7.61 -7.92
CA SER A 69 -6.94 -7.46 -7.91
C SER A 69 -6.36 -6.84 -6.63
N PRO A 70 -7.06 -5.95 -5.91
CA PRO A 70 -6.50 -5.31 -4.74
C PRO A 70 -6.40 -6.21 -3.52
N MET A 71 -7.15 -7.31 -3.43
CA MET A 71 -7.00 -8.25 -2.32
C MET A 71 -5.58 -8.84 -2.29
N LEU A 72 -5.06 -9.23 -3.44
CA LEU A 72 -3.72 -9.78 -3.57
C LEU A 72 -2.65 -8.71 -3.28
N ALA A 73 -2.90 -7.48 -3.73
CA ALA A 73 -2.05 -6.32 -3.46
C ALA A 73 -1.99 -5.97 -1.96
N ILE A 74 -3.13 -5.98 -1.26
CA ILE A 74 -3.24 -5.77 0.19
C ILE A 74 -2.48 -6.85 0.96
N PHE A 75 -2.69 -8.12 0.62
CA PHE A 75 -2.01 -9.24 1.29
C PHE A 75 -0.48 -9.13 1.16
N LEU A 76 -0.01 -8.84 -0.05
CA LEU A 76 1.41 -8.75 -0.34
C LEU A 76 2.04 -7.52 0.36
N LEU A 77 1.35 -6.37 0.35
CA LEU A 77 1.82 -5.17 1.04
C LEU A 77 1.87 -5.36 2.56
N GLN A 78 0.88 -6.02 3.16
CA GLN A 78 0.84 -6.31 4.58
C GLN A 78 1.95 -7.28 4.99
N PHE A 79 2.20 -8.31 4.18
CA PHE A 79 3.31 -9.23 4.37
C PHE A 79 4.66 -8.50 4.34
N ILE A 80 4.91 -7.66 3.34
CA ILE A 80 6.14 -6.86 3.24
C ILE A 80 6.29 -5.93 4.46
N SER A 81 5.25 -5.18 4.81
CA SER A 81 5.31 -4.24 5.95
C SER A 81 5.65 -4.95 7.27
N SER A 82 5.00 -6.09 7.55
CA SER A 82 5.29 -6.89 8.75
C SER A 82 6.71 -7.45 8.76
N ALA A 83 7.26 -7.86 7.61
CA ALA A 83 8.64 -8.33 7.50
C ALA A 83 9.65 -7.20 7.76
N PHE A 84 9.41 -6.01 7.20
CA PHE A 84 10.25 -4.83 7.42
C PHE A 84 10.23 -4.36 8.87
N MET A 85 9.07 -4.33 9.54
CA MET A 85 8.99 -3.98 10.96
C MET A 85 9.76 -4.97 11.84
N GLN A 86 9.64 -6.28 11.58
CA GLN A 86 10.39 -7.30 12.31
C GLN A 86 11.90 -7.18 12.07
N ALA A 87 12.32 -6.90 10.83
CA ALA A 87 13.73 -6.66 10.52
C ALA A 87 14.27 -5.39 11.22
N ALA A 88 13.49 -4.30 11.23
CA ALA A 88 13.83 -3.06 11.94
C ALA A 88 14.03 -3.30 13.44
N GLN A 89 13.13 -4.06 14.06
CA GLN A 89 13.24 -4.46 15.47
C GLN A 89 14.52 -5.26 15.72
N ARG A 90 14.81 -6.27 14.89
CA ARG A 90 16.03 -7.09 15.04
C ARG A 90 17.32 -6.27 14.93
N VAL A 91 17.38 -5.31 14.01
CA VAL A 91 18.55 -4.41 13.86
C VAL A 91 18.66 -3.45 15.04
N ALA A 92 17.53 -2.98 15.59
CA ALA A 92 17.52 -2.13 16.78
C ALA A 92 18.02 -2.89 18.02
N PHE A 93 17.62 -4.15 18.21
CA PHE A 93 18.06 -4.99 19.33
C PHE A 93 19.47 -5.56 19.17
N ALA A 94 19.96 -5.76 17.95
CA ALA A 94 21.34 -6.23 17.68
C ALA A 94 22.42 -5.14 17.86
N GLY A 95 22.00 -3.89 18.12
CA GLY A 95 22.90 -2.76 18.42
C GLY A 95 23.08 -2.46 19.90
N TYR A 96 22.50 -3.26 20.79
CA TYR A 96 22.70 -3.21 22.25
C TYR A 96 23.60 -4.36 22.70
#